data_AF-A0A2K8PU48-F1
#
_entry.id   AF-A0A2K8PU48-F1
#
_cell.length_a   1.000
_cell.length_b   1.000
_cell.length_c   1.000
_cell.angle_alpha   90.00
_cell.angle_beta   90.00
_cell.angle_gamma   90.00
#
_symmetry.space_group_name_H-M   'P 1'
#
loop_
_entity.id
_entity.type
_entity.pdbx_description
1 polymer ?
#
loop_
_entity_poly.entity_id
_entity_poly.type
_entity_poly.pdbx_seq_one_letter_code
_entity_poly.pdbx_strand_id
1 'polypeptide(L)'
;MMAAALASLGAGGAVPAAAGTAPAAPCSGAECPSLKPVRLVASQATLNITQMQLENLHAIASDAVTGEPVRGVKVVFATIGGRTLGAAYTDYDGVAAITAPENLGPGTLQELLGGYEAALQGDGVHTPVGAHGAITVGTDQGPGVPASPCSICSDRELKQDVVPVDWSR
;
A
#
# COMPACT_ATOMS: atom_id res chain seq x y z
N MET A 1 -25.02 64.91 4.16
CA MET A 1 -24.19 63.85 4.77
C MET A 1 -24.36 62.58 3.94
N MET A 2 -23.26 61.83 3.82
CA MET A 2 -22.92 60.67 2.98
C MET A 2 -24.03 59.76 2.43
N ALA A 3 -23.83 59.39 1.15
CA ALA A 3 -24.33 58.18 0.50
C ALA A 3 -23.64 56.91 1.06
N ALA A 4 -24.35 55.77 1.07
CA ALA A 4 -23.77 54.45 1.27
C ALA A 4 -24.39 53.46 0.27
N ALA A 5 -23.51 52.70 -0.39
CA ALA A 5 -23.78 51.81 -1.51
C ALA A 5 -23.91 50.34 -1.07
N LEU A 6 -24.74 49.61 -1.82
CA LEU A 6 -24.65 48.21 -2.29
C LEU A 6 -23.98 47.12 -1.42
N ALA A 7 -24.70 46.01 -1.20
CA ALA A 7 -24.23 44.66 -1.57
C ALA A 7 -25.38 43.63 -1.51
N SER A 8 -25.85 43.19 -2.67
CA SER A 8 -26.72 42.02 -2.85
C SER A 8 -25.93 40.73 -2.57
N LEU A 9 -26.39 39.91 -1.62
CA LEU A 9 -25.82 38.61 -1.33
C LEU A 9 -26.05 37.66 -2.50
N GLY A 10 -24.95 37.25 -3.15
CA GLY A 10 -24.94 36.19 -4.15
C GLY A 10 -25.17 34.83 -3.49
N ALA A 11 -26.12 34.07 -4.04
CA ALA A 11 -26.34 32.67 -3.71
C ALA A 11 -25.12 31.84 -4.17
N GLY A 12 -24.29 31.42 -3.22
CA GLY A 12 -23.24 30.43 -3.45
C GLY A 12 -23.86 29.03 -3.48
N GLY A 13 -23.93 28.43 -4.66
CA GLY A 13 -24.23 27.01 -4.81
C GLY A 13 -23.11 26.18 -4.18
N ALA A 14 -23.45 25.36 -3.19
CA ALA A 14 -22.54 24.37 -2.65
C ALA A 14 -22.35 23.27 -3.69
N VAL A 15 -21.16 23.24 -4.32
CA VAL A 15 -20.70 22.09 -5.09
C VAL A 15 -20.14 21.08 -4.10
N PRO A 16 -20.64 19.84 -4.01
CA PRO A 16 -19.98 18.83 -3.20
C PRO A 16 -18.62 18.54 -3.83
N ALA A 17 -17.55 18.71 -3.04
CA ALA A 17 -16.21 18.28 -3.41
C ALA A 17 -16.19 16.75 -3.47
N ALA A 18 -16.48 16.20 -4.64
CA ALA A 18 -16.18 14.81 -4.93
C ALA A 18 -14.65 14.68 -5.03
N ALA A 19 -14.03 14.14 -4.00
CA ALA A 19 -12.67 13.61 -4.09
C ALA A 19 -12.72 12.33 -4.93
N GLY A 20 -12.90 12.49 -6.24
CA GLY A 20 -12.54 11.45 -7.18
C GLY A 20 -11.02 11.38 -7.22
N THR A 21 -10.45 10.21 -6.95
CA THR A 21 -9.15 9.85 -7.50
C THR A 21 -9.26 10.09 -9.00
N ALA A 22 -8.63 11.16 -9.50
CA ALA A 22 -8.57 11.39 -10.93
C ALA A 22 -7.94 10.13 -11.54
N PRO A 23 -8.62 9.39 -12.43
CA PRO A 23 -7.92 8.38 -13.21
C PRO A 23 -6.81 9.12 -13.95
N ALA A 24 -5.58 8.61 -13.86
CA ALA A 24 -4.47 9.15 -14.64
C ALA A 24 -4.96 9.28 -16.08
N ALA A 25 -4.95 10.50 -16.62
CA ALA A 25 -5.44 10.75 -17.97
C ALA A 25 -4.70 9.78 -18.91
N PRO A 26 -5.40 8.95 -19.70
CA PRO A 26 -4.73 8.12 -20.68
C PRO A 26 -4.13 9.06 -21.71
N CYS A 27 -2.82 9.29 -21.60
CA CYS A 27 -2.08 10.07 -22.54
C CYS A 27 -2.32 9.46 -23.94
N SER A 28 -2.92 10.24 -24.83
CA SER A 28 -3.33 9.80 -26.17
C SER A 28 -2.59 10.71 -27.16
N GLY A 29 -1.48 10.23 -27.73
CA GLY A 29 -0.69 11.02 -28.68
C GLY A 29 0.79 10.60 -28.76
N ALA A 30 1.53 11.24 -29.67
CA ALA A 30 2.96 10.99 -29.93
C ALA A 30 3.89 11.45 -28.80
N GLU A 31 3.37 12.21 -27.82
CA GLU A 31 4.09 12.73 -26.66
C GLU A 31 3.93 11.90 -25.38
N CYS A 32 3.41 10.67 -25.45
CA CYS A 32 3.60 9.72 -24.35
C CYS A 32 5.08 9.36 -24.25
N PRO A 33 5.82 9.74 -23.18
CA PRO A 33 7.07 9.05 -22.92
C PRO A 33 6.74 7.57 -22.81
N SER A 34 7.41 6.72 -23.61
CA SER A 34 7.29 5.27 -23.49
C SER A 34 7.92 4.88 -22.16
N LEU A 35 7.11 4.97 -21.10
CA LEU A 35 7.51 4.58 -19.77
C LEU A 35 7.65 3.06 -19.73
N LYS A 36 8.70 2.60 -19.08
CA LYS A 36 8.92 1.18 -18.84
C LYS A 36 7.83 0.66 -17.91
N PRO A 37 7.06 -0.36 -18.31
CA PRO A 37 6.04 -0.93 -17.46
C PRO A 37 6.68 -1.65 -16.27
N VAL A 38 6.13 -1.44 -15.08
CA VAL A 38 6.61 -2.07 -13.83
C VAL A 38 5.52 -2.95 -13.25
N ARG A 39 5.90 -4.15 -12.81
CA ARG A 39 5.12 -5.00 -11.93
C ARG A 39 5.52 -4.69 -10.50
N LEU A 40 4.53 -4.38 -9.67
CA LEU A 40 4.71 -4.20 -8.23
C LEU A 40 3.95 -5.31 -7.49
N VAL A 41 4.58 -5.88 -6.47
CA VAL A 41 3.97 -6.89 -5.60
C VAL A 41 4.20 -6.48 -4.16
N ALA A 42 3.12 -6.32 -3.39
CA ALA A 42 3.18 -6.05 -1.96
C ALA A 42 3.10 -7.35 -1.16
N SER A 43 3.82 -7.40 -0.04
CA SER A 43 3.85 -8.55 0.87
C SER A 43 2.84 -8.38 2.00
N GLN A 44 2.53 -9.45 2.73
CA GLN A 44 1.80 -9.32 3.99
C GLN A 44 2.65 -8.58 5.03
N ALA A 45 2.03 -7.62 5.70
CA ALA A 45 2.59 -6.90 6.84
C ALA A 45 1.93 -7.35 8.14
N THR A 46 2.55 -7.01 9.27
CA THR A 46 2.11 -7.46 10.59
C THR A 46 2.02 -6.26 11.55
N LEU A 47 0.89 -6.12 12.24
CA LEU A 47 0.71 -5.19 13.34
C LEU A 47 1.10 -5.86 14.65
N ASN A 48 2.23 -5.43 15.20
CA ASN A 48 2.67 -5.76 16.54
C ASN A 48 1.98 -4.82 17.54
N ILE A 49 0.90 -5.30 18.16
CA ILE A 49 0.10 -4.52 19.12
C ILE A 49 0.90 -4.20 20.39
N THR A 50 1.86 -5.03 20.78
CA THR A 50 2.64 -4.80 22.00
C THR A 50 3.61 -3.64 21.85
N GLN A 51 4.15 -3.45 20.66
CA GLN A 51 5.09 -2.37 20.33
C GLN A 51 4.40 -1.19 19.63
N MET A 52 3.12 -1.35 19.26
CA MET A 52 2.36 -0.37 18.50
C MET A 52 3.07 -0.02 17.19
N GLN A 53 3.48 -1.05 16.43
CA GLN A 53 4.26 -0.90 15.21
C GLN A 53 3.74 -1.84 14.10
N LEU A 54 3.73 -1.33 12.86
CA LEU A 54 3.60 -2.11 11.65
C LEU A 54 4.98 -2.55 11.17
N GLU A 55 5.13 -3.84 11.00
CA GLU A 55 6.33 -4.53 10.57
C GLU A 55 6.09 -5.19 9.21
N ASN A 56 7.16 -5.46 8.47
CA ASN A 56 7.13 -6.16 7.19
C ASN A 56 6.29 -5.49 6.09
N LEU A 57 6.14 -4.15 6.13
CA LEU A 57 5.63 -3.39 4.99
C LEU A 57 6.68 -3.45 3.89
N HIS A 58 6.40 -4.21 2.83
CA HIS A 58 7.41 -4.55 1.83
C HIS A 58 6.78 -4.70 0.44
N ALA A 59 7.44 -4.14 -0.57
CA ALA A 59 7.06 -4.28 -1.96
C ALA A 59 8.27 -4.57 -2.86
N ILE A 60 8.06 -5.44 -3.84
CA ILE A 60 9.04 -5.80 -4.86
C ILE A 60 8.61 -5.17 -6.19
N ALA A 61 9.49 -4.37 -6.78
CA ALA A 61 9.31 -3.79 -8.10
C ALA A 61 10.20 -4.52 -9.13
N SER A 62 9.59 -5.02 -10.20
CA SER A 62 10.29 -5.62 -11.33
C SER A 62 9.79 -5.07 -12.66
N ASP A 63 10.67 -5.03 -13.65
CA ASP A 63 10.31 -4.65 -15.01
C ASP A 63 9.33 -5.69 -15.56
N ALA A 64 8.19 -5.23 -16.06
CA ALA A 64 7.11 -6.12 -16.45
C ALA A 64 7.41 -6.94 -17.72
N VAL A 65 8.43 -6.56 -18.49
CA VAL A 65 8.83 -7.23 -19.73
C VAL A 65 9.99 -8.21 -19.47
N THR A 66 11.03 -7.74 -18.78
CA THR A 66 12.26 -8.51 -18.57
C THR A 66 12.25 -9.32 -17.27
N GLY A 67 11.45 -8.91 -16.29
CA GLY A 67 11.45 -9.48 -14.94
C GLY A 67 12.61 -9.01 -14.06
N GLU A 68 13.47 -8.13 -14.56
CA GLU A 68 14.62 -7.61 -13.80
C GLU A 68 14.17 -6.68 -12.66
N PRO A 69 14.88 -6.66 -11.51
CA PRO A 69 14.54 -5.79 -10.39
C PRO A 69 14.73 -4.32 -10.74
N VAL A 70 13.73 -3.49 -10.41
CA VAL A 70 13.76 -2.04 -10.66
C VAL A 70 14.35 -1.34 -9.45
N ARG A 71 15.48 -0.64 -9.65
CA ARG A 71 16.30 -0.06 -8.57
C ARG A 71 16.11 1.45 -8.44
N GLY A 72 16.21 1.95 -7.21
CA GLY A 72 16.21 3.39 -6.93
C GLY A 72 14.88 4.09 -7.17
N VAL A 73 13.76 3.35 -7.32
CA VAL A 73 12.43 3.94 -7.49
C VAL A 73 11.75 4.12 -6.15
N LYS A 74 11.00 5.22 -6.00
CA LYS A 74 10.29 5.53 -4.76
C LYS A 74 8.97 4.79 -4.70
N VAL A 75 8.77 4.04 -3.63
CA VAL A 75 7.51 3.40 -3.27
C VAL A 75 6.96 4.07 -2.02
N VAL A 76 5.69 4.50 -2.09
CA VAL A 76 4.95 5.08 -0.97
C VAL A 76 4.00 4.02 -0.41
N PHE A 77 4.04 3.82 0.90
CA PHE A 77 3.16 2.92 1.61
C PHE A 77 2.06 3.73 2.30
N ALA A 78 0.81 3.35 2.09
CA ALA A 78 -0.34 4.01 2.71
C ALA A 78 -1.39 2.97 3.12
N THR A 79 -2.18 3.26 4.13
CA THR A 79 -3.37 2.46 4.44
C THR A 79 -4.38 2.51 3.30
N ILE A 80 -5.35 1.60 3.28
CA ILE A 80 -6.48 1.68 2.34
C ILE A 80 -7.31 2.96 2.49
N GLY A 81 -7.25 3.61 3.66
CA GLY A 81 -7.87 4.91 3.92
C GLY A 81 -7.10 6.09 3.33
N GLY A 82 -5.93 5.84 2.72
CA GLY A 82 -5.07 6.85 2.12
C GLY A 82 -4.10 7.52 3.10
N ARG A 83 -4.03 7.07 4.36
CA ARG A 83 -3.07 7.59 5.34
C ARG A 83 -1.68 7.07 5.03
N THR A 84 -0.73 7.97 4.78
CA THR A 84 0.66 7.60 4.50
C THR A 84 1.32 6.97 5.72
N LEU A 85 1.86 5.77 5.55
CA LEU A 85 2.65 5.03 6.53
C LEU A 85 4.14 5.36 6.41
N GLY A 86 4.61 5.60 5.18
CA GLY A 86 5.98 6.00 4.89
C GLY A 86 6.34 5.83 3.42
N ALA A 87 7.62 5.93 3.10
CA ALA A 87 8.14 5.67 1.76
C ALA A 87 9.56 5.13 1.84
N ALA A 88 9.92 4.28 0.87
CA ALA A 88 11.27 3.76 0.70
C ALA A 88 11.66 3.75 -0.78
N TYR A 89 12.96 3.70 -1.04
CA TYR A 89 13.49 3.47 -2.38
C TYR A 89 13.83 2.00 -2.54
N THR A 90 13.64 1.46 -3.74
CA THR A 90 14.00 0.08 -4.03
C THR A 90 15.52 -0.11 -4.06
N ASP A 91 15.98 -1.21 -3.47
CA ASP A 91 17.39 -1.60 -3.45
C ASP A 91 17.83 -2.35 -4.72
N TYR A 92 18.96 -3.07 -4.65
CA TYR A 92 19.52 -3.83 -5.77
C TYR A 92 18.65 -5.02 -6.21
N ASP A 93 17.81 -5.54 -5.33
CA ASP A 93 16.88 -6.64 -5.56
C ASP A 93 15.47 -6.14 -5.90
N GLY A 94 15.30 -4.81 -6.05
CA GLY A 94 14.03 -4.19 -6.37
C GLY A 94 13.09 -4.09 -5.16
N VAL A 95 13.64 -4.23 -3.95
CA VAL A 95 12.90 -4.31 -2.69
C VAL A 95 12.82 -2.94 -2.04
N ALA A 96 11.61 -2.50 -1.73
CA ALA A 96 11.34 -1.34 -0.87
C ALA A 96 10.63 -1.83 0.40
N ALA A 97 11.18 -1.53 1.58
CA ALA A 97 10.62 -1.96 2.86
C ALA A 97 10.68 -0.84 3.91
N ILE A 98 9.68 -0.80 4.79
CA ILE A 98 9.63 0.09 5.95
C ILE A 98 9.06 -0.60 7.18
N THR A 99 9.28 0.01 8.33
CA THR A 99 8.51 -0.21 9.57
C THR A 99 7.84 1.12 9.91
N ALA A 100 6.60 1.10 10.35
CA ALA A 100 5.84 2.31 10.68
C ALA A 100 5.30 2.24 12.12
N PRO A 101 5.51 3.26 12.97
CA PRO A 101 4.84 3.33 14.25
C PRO A 101 3.34 3.56 14.04
N GLU A 102 2.52 2.92 14.86
CA GLU A 102 1.06 3.06 14.82
C GLU A 102 0.50 3.57 16.15
N ASN A 103 -0.64 4.24 16.05
CA ASN A 103 -1.42 4.62 17.22
C ASN A 103 -2.86 4.18 16.99
N LEU A 104 -3.32 3.23 17.80
CA LEU A 104 -4.64 2.63 17.66
C LEU A 104 -5.70 3.55 18.26
N GLY A 105 -6.06 4.58 17.49
CA GLY A 105 -7.24 5.39 17.75
C GLY A 105 -8.54 4.65 17.40
N PRO A 106 -9.69 5.25 17.73
CA PRO A 106 -10.99 4.73 17.30
C PRO A 106 -11.04 4.57 15.78
N GLY A 107 -11.32 3.36 15.29
CA GLY A 107 -11.42 3.08 13.85
C GLY A 107 -10.10 2.68 13.17
N THR A 108 -8.94 2.89 13.81
CA THR A 108 -7.63 2.61 13.20
C THR A 108 -7.44 1.11 12.95
N LEU A 109 -7.91 0.24 13.85
CA LEU A 109 -7.80 -1.20 13.64
C LEU A 109 -8.60 -1.67 12.43
N GLN A 110 -9.80 -1.14 12.20
CA GLN A 110 -10.62 -1.50 11.05
C GLN A 110 -9.97 -1.04 9.74
N GLU A 111 -9.36 0.14 9.74
CA GLU A 111 -8.58 0.65 8.60
C GLU A 111 -7.39 -0.26 8.30
N LEU A 112 -6.58 -0.57 9.32
CA LEU A 112 -5.39 -1.41 9.17
C LEU A 112 -5.74 -2.83 8.73
N LEU A 113 -6.82 -3.43 9.25
CA LEU A 113 -7.28 -4.76 8.81
C LEU A 113 -7.80 -4.79 7.36
N GLY A 114 -8.06 -3.62 6.76
CA GLY A 114 -8.28 -3.50 5.32
C GLY A 114 -7.01 -3.64 4.47
N GLY A 115 -5.83 -3.60 5.10
CA GLY A 115 -4.53 -3.69 4.46
C GLY A 115 -3.88 -2.34 4.16
N TYR A 116 -2.88 -2.38 3.29
CA TYR A 116 -2.13 -1.23 2.81
C TYR A 116 -1.95 -1.30 1.30
N GLU A 117 -1.67 -0.15 0.71
CA GLU A 117 -1.26 0.03 -0.67
C GLU A 117 0.22 0.44 -0.71
N ALA A 118 0.99 -0.26 -1.52
CA ALA A 118 2.29 0.17 -1.97
C ALA A 118 2.14 0.80 -3.36
N ALA A 119 2.55 2.05 -3.52
CA ALA A 119 2.42 2.79 -4.78
C ALA A 119 3.76 3.31 -5.26
N LEU A 120 4.16 2.90 -6.46
CA LEU A 120 5.24 3.53 -7.21
C LEU A 120 4.65 4.76 -7.94
N GLN A 121 5.16 5.95 -7.62
CA GLN A 121 4.56 7.21 -8.06
C GLN A 121 4.87 7.58 -9.53
N GLY A 122 5.78 6.84 -10.18
CA GLY A 122 6.31 7.15 -11.51
C GLY A 122 7.41 8.21 -11.40
N ASP A 123 8.56 7.92 -12.00
CA ASP A 123 9.77 8.76 -11.95
C ASP A 123 10.11 9.43 -13.29
N GLY A 124 9.18 9.35 -14.26
CA GLY A 124 9.39 9.80 -15.64
C GLY A 124 10.11 8.78 -16.53
N VAL A 125 10.53 7.63 -15.97
CA VAL A 125 11.09 6.48 -16.71
C VAL A 125 10.19 5.26 -16.58
N HIS A 126 9.62 5.02 -15.41
CA HIS A 126 8.78 3.89 -15.04
C HIS A 126 7.31 4.32 -14.89
N THR A 127 6.39 3.44 -15.28
CA THR A 127 4.94 3.69 -15.13
C THR A 127 4.53 3.68 -13.66
N PRO A 128 3.64 4.58 -13.21
CA PRO A 128 3.06 4.47 -11.87
C PRO A 128 2.24 3.19 -11.74
N VAL A 129 2.39 2.50 -10.60
CA VAL A 129 1.71 1.22 -10.33
C VAL A 129 1.47 1.06 -8.83
N GLY A 130 0.35 0.43 -8.46
CA GLY A 130 -0.03 0.13 -7.08
C GLY A 130 -0.11 -1.38 -6.83
N ALA A 131 0.08 -1.79 -5.58
CA ALA A 131 -0.08 -3.16 -5.13
C ALA A 131 -0.64 -3.20 -3.69
N HIS A 132 -1.68 -4.02 -3.50
CA HIS A 132 -2.33 -4.23 -2.21
C HIS A 132 -1.62 -5.30 -1.39
N GLY A 133 -1.39 -5.02 -0.11
CA GLY A 133 -0.88 -5.97 0.87
C GLY A 133 -1.82 -6.06 2.08
N ALA A 134 -2.02 -7.26 2.60
CA ALA A 134 -2.78 -7.46 3.84
C ALA A 134 -1.95 -7.06 5.07
N ILE A 135 -2.63 -6.61 6.12
CA ILE A 135 -2.04 -6.44 7.46
C ILE A 135 -2.73 -7.43 8.38
N THR A 136 -1.95 -8.30 9.03
CA THR A 136 -2.43 -9.21 10.08
C THR A 136 -2.00 -8.71 11.45
N VAL A 137 -2.64 -9.20 12.51
CA VAL A 137 -2.19 -8.95 13.88
C VAL A 137 -1.26 -10.08 14.29
N GLY A 138 -0.06 -9.76 14.78
CA GLY A 138 0.92 -10.75 15.19
C GLY A 138 2.31 -10.17 15.39
N THR A 139 3.28 -11.05 15.56
CA THR A 139 4.72 -10.73 15.56
C THR A 139 5.46 -11.51 14.47
N ASP A 140 4.70 -12.02 13.50
CA ASP A 140 5.19 -12.89 12.44
C ASP A 140 6.08 -12.06 11.52
N GLN A 141 7.33 -12.47 11.37
CA GLN A 141 8.24 -11.90 10.38
C GLN A 141 7.76 -12.31 8.98
N GLY A 142 7.34 -11.35 8.17
CA GLY A 142 6.88 -11.58 6.81
C GLY A 142 7.95 -12.26 5.94
N PRO A 143 7.56 -12.91 4.83
CA PRO A 143 8.52 -13.51 3.91
C PRO A 143 9.47 -12.45 3.36
N GLY A 144 10.76 -12.53 3.68
CA GLY A 144 11.79 -11.63 3.14
C GLY A 144 12.89 -11.17 4.10
N VAL A 145 12.85 -11.50 5.40
CA VAL A 145 13.99 -11.23 6.31
C VAL A 145 15.01 -12.37 6.28
N PRO A 146 16.31 -12.10 6.08
CA PRO A 146 17.34 -13.14 6.19
C PRO A 146 17.47 -13.56 7.66
N ALA A 147 17.31 -14.87 7.90
CA ALA A 147 17.47 -15.63 9.16
C ALA A 147 16.20 -16.19 9.85
N SER A 148 14.99 -16.06 9.28
CA SER A 148 13.82 -16.83 9.75
C SER A 148 12.84 -17.12 8.62
N PRO A 149 12.94 -18.26 7.90
CA PRO A 149 11.81 -18.75 7.12
C PRO A 149 10.71 -19.09 8.12
N CYS A 150 9.51 -18.51 7.99
CA CYS A 150 8.38 -18.83 8.86
C CYS A 150 8.00 -20.31 8.75
N SER A 151 8.59 -21.16 9.58
CA SER A 151 8.16 -22.52 9.89
C SER A 151 7.10 -22.54 11.00
N ILE A 152 6.76 -21.40 11.62
CA ILE A 152 5.76 -21.31 12.70
C ILE A 152 4.61 -20.32 12.41
N CYS A 153 4.72 -19.45 11.40
CA CYS A 153 3.75 -18.36 11.19
C CYS A 153 2.54 -18.76 10.35
N SER A 154 2.28 -20.05 10.18
CA SER A 154 1.04 -20.50 9.57
C SER A 154 0.53 -21.72 10.31
N ASP A 155 -0.69 -21.59 10.84
CA ASP A 155 -1.62 -22.68 11.16
C ASP A 155 -1.80 -23.71 10.01
N ARG A 156 -1.20 -23.46 8.83
CA ARG A 156 -1.08 -24.40 7.72
C ARG A 156 -0.34 -25.70 8.07
N GLU A 157 0.59 -25.71 9.03
CA GLU A 157 1.17 -26.99 9.53
C GLU A 157 0.22 -27.68 10.51
N LEU A 158 -0.44 -26.95 11.41
CA LEU A 158 -1.48 -27.51 12.30
C LEU A 158 -2.66 -28.10 11.53
N LYS A 159 -3.02 -27.54 10.36
CA LYS A 159 -4.02 -28.10 9.44
C LYS A 159 -3.55 -29.35 8.70
N GLN A 160 -2.24 -29.55 8.55
CA GLN A 160 -1.70 -30.79 7.97
C GLN A 160 -1.66 -31.93 9.01
N ASP A 161 -1.59 -31.59 10.30
CA ASP A 161 -1.65 -32.54 11.42
C ASP A 161 -3.09 -32.90 11.86
N VAL A 162 -4.12 -32.36 11.20
CA VAL A 162 -5.50 -32.82 11.42
C VAL A 162 -5.64 -34.21 10.80
N VAL A 163 -5.53 -35.23 11.65
CA VAL A 163 -5.87 -36.61 11.32
C VAL A 163 -7.28 -36.63 10.71
N PRO A 164 -7.49 -37.18 9.50
CA PRO A 164 -8.82 -37.32 8.93
C PRO A 164 -9.71 -38.07 9.92
N VAL A 165 -10.75 -37.43 10.42
CA VAL A 165 -11.79 -38.12 11.18
C VAL A 165 -12.53 -38.99 10.17
N ASP A 166 -12.40 -40.32 10.29
CA ASP A 166 -13.21 -41.26 9.54
C ASP A 166 -14.65 -41.21 10.08
N TRP A 167 -15.55 -40.65 9.27
CA TRP A 167 -16.97 -40.56 9.57
C TRP A 167 -17.75 -41.79 9.11
N SER A 168 -17.07 -42.86 8.70
CA SER A 168 -17.71 -44.11 8.30
C SER A 168 -18.13 -44.90 9.54
N ARG A 169 -19.38 -44.71 9.97
CA ARG A 169 -20.11 -45.71 10.74
C ARG A 169 -21.02 -46.51 9.82
#